data_AF-A0A078S337-F1
#
_entry.id   AF-A0A078S337-F1
#
_cell.length_a   1.000
_cell.length_b   1.000
_cell.length_c   1.000
_cell.angle_alpha   90.00
_cell.angle_beta   90.00
_cell.angle_gamma   90.00
#
_symmetry.space_group_name_H-M   'P 1'
#
loop_
_entity.id
_entity.type
_entity.pdbx_description
1 polymer ?
#
loop_
_entity_poly.entity_id
_entity_poly.type
_entity_poly.pdbx_seq_one_letter_code
_entity_poly.pdbx_strand_id
1 'polypeptide(L)'
;MALLLLFKVISFTSFLNLDLWAWFFGQITIFQYYTPNLLRNFGVGTPNGSLWTIPVELEFYILLPVFFLFLKHISIKVKFIALFLFSAMFNFLWTSACESGESILDKLIEISIFPYLYAFLFGGLMFLNWSKIKWFIEGKICYWFLIYGLYCYFADALPGYHLDDWTTLLANLLLGILTISAAFSKISLGKVLHGNDISYGIYIYHMLVINVFVQMKFVGNISYLLMALIITVCIAIISWVFIEKKALSLKYKL
;
A
#
# COMPACT_ATOMS: atom_id res chain seq x y z
N MET A 1 -18.51 -4.95 9.08
CA MET A 1 -19.66 -4.98 10.01
C MET A 1 -19.74 -6.26 10.84
N ALA A 2 -19.82 -7.46 10.23
CA ALA A 2 -19.99 -8.71 10.98
C ALA A 2 -18.90 -8.97 12.04
N LEU A 3 -17.62 -8.78 11.69
CA LEU A 3 -16.51 -8.90 12.65
C LEU A 3 -16.65 -7.92 13.83
N LEU A 4 -17.08 -6.69 13.55
CA LEU A 4 -17.25 -5.66 14.59
C LEU A 4 -18.36 -6.03 15.58
N LEU A 5 -19.45 -6.65 15.10
CA LEU A 5 -20.50 -7.21 15.95
C LEU A 5 -20.00 -8.41 16.75
N LEU A 6 -19.28 -9.34 16.09
CA LEU A 6 -18.73 -10.54 16.71
C LEU A 6 -17.82 -10.20 17.90
N PHE A 7 -16.95 -9.21 17.73
CA PHE A 7 -16.03 -8.73 18.77
C PHE A 7 -16.65 -7.68 19.71
N LYS A 8 -17.96 -7.43 19.60
CA LYS A 8 -18.71 -6.46 20.42
C LYS A 8 -18.13 -5.04 20.39
N VAL A 9 -17.48 -4.68 19.29
CA VAL A 9 -17.01 -3.30 19.02
C VAL A 9 -18.20 -2.40 18.74
N ILE A 10 -19.19 -2.94 18.02
CA ILE A 10 -20.48 -2.30 17.78
C ILE A 10 -21.61 -3.19 18.28
N SER A 11 -22.75 -2.59 18.61
CA SER A 11 -23.98 -3.28 19.00
C SER A 11 -25.12 -2.88 18.06
N PHE A 12 -26.31 -3.47 18.25
CA PHE A 12 -27.48 -3.09 17.45
C PHE A 12 -27.88 -1.63 17.63
N THR A 13 -27.60 -1.01 18.79
CA THR A 13 -27.87 0.42 18.98
C THR A 13 -26.87 1.30 18.22
N SER A 14 -25.68 0.80 17.91
CA SER A 14 -24.68 1.52 17.11
C SER A 14 -25.16 1.85 15.69
N PHE A 15 -26.14 1.13 15.14
CA PHE A 15 -26.72 1.44 13.82
C PHE A 15 -27.52 2.76 13.80
N LEU A 16 -27.85 3.33 14.96
CA LEU A 16 -28.43 4.67 15.06
C LEU A 16 -27.37 5.78 14.99
N ASN A 17 -26.08 5.44 15.07
CA ASN A 17 -24.98 6.41 15.01
C ASN A 17 -24.63 6.75 13.56
N LEU A 18 -24.70 8.05 13.22
CA LEU A 18 -24.38 8.56 11.89
C LEU A 18 -22.91 8.34 11.50
N ASP A 19 -21.97 8.37 12.45
CA ASP A 19 -20.54 8.18 12.19
C ASP A 19 -20.25 6.77 11.64
N LEU A 20 -21.02 5.77 12.09
CA LEU A 20 -20.89 4.40 11.61
C LEU A 20 -21.31 4.29 10.12
N TRP A 21 -22.34 5.02 9.73
CA TRP A 21 -22.79 5.10 8.34
C TRP A 21 -21.85 5.96 7.49
N ALA A 22 -21.36 7.08 8.02
CA ALA A 22 -20.36 7.91 7.36
C ALA A 22 -19.09 7.08 7.06
N TRP A 23 -18.65 6.26 8.02
CA TRP A 23 -17.59 5.28 7.80
C TRP A 23 -17.93 4.29 6.69
N PHE A 24 -19.09 3.63 6.78
CA PHE A 24 -19.51 2.62 5.80
C PHE A 24 -19.55 3.18 4.36
N PHE A 25 -20.14 4.36 4.18
CA PHE A 25 -20.15 5.05 2.88
C PHE A 25 -18.76 5.55 2.48
N GLY A 26 -17.93 5.96 3.43
CA GLY A 26 -16.52 6.29 3.20
C GLY A 26 -15.75 5.12 2.58
N GLN A 27 -16.00 3.88 3.04
CA GLN A 27 -15.31 2.68 2.55
C GLN A 27 -15.58 2.37 1.06
N ILE A 28 -16.71 2.82 0.51
CA ILE A 28 -17.08 2.62 -0.90
C ILE A 28 -16.77 3.84 -1.80
N THR A 29 -16.11 4.84 -1.25
CA THR A 29 -15.71 6.08 -1.95
C THR A 29 -14.20 6.31 -1.80
N ILE A 30 -13.73 7.55 -1.98
CA ILE A 30 -12.34 7.96 -1.76
C ILE A 30 -12.04 8.30 -0.29
N PHE A 31 -13.03 8.21 0.62
CA PHE A 31 -12.86 8.54 2.03
C PHE A 31 -12.54 7.33 2.90
N GLN A 32 -11.86 6.33 2.33
CA GLN A 32 -11.55 5.05 3.00
C GLN A 32 -10.68 5.21 4.25
N TYR A 33 -9.90 6.30 4.35
CA TYR A 33 -9.04 6.62 5.49
C TYR A 33 -9.82 7.03 6.76
N TYR A 34 -11.06 7.53 6.61
CA TYR A 34 -11.85 7.99 7.75
C TYR A 34 -12.20 6.81 8.65
N THR A 35 -11.92 6.93 9.96
CA THR A 35 -12.31 5.94 10.96
C THR A 35 -12.84 6.64 12.22
N PRO A 36 -14.11 6.42 12.59
CA PRO A 36 -14.74 7.06 13.74
C PRO A 36 -14.27 6.44 15.07
N ASN A 37 -14.36 7.22 16.15
CA ASN A 37 -13.91 6.81 17.49
C ASN A 37 -14.54 5.51 17.99
N LEU A 38 -15.80 5.25 17.63
CA LEU A 38 -16.50 4.00 17.96
C LEU A 38 -15.74 2.74 17.47
N LEU A 39 -15.00 2.84 16.37
CA LEU A 39 -14.30 1.72 15.75
C LEU A 39 -12.82 1.62 16.17
N ARG A 40 -12.30 2.61 16.92
CA ARG A 40 -10.89 2.68 17.35
C ARG A 40 -10.49 1.57 18.34
N ASN A 41 -11.47 0.89 18.93
CA ASN A 41 -11.23 -0.23 19.85
C ASN A 41 -11.06 -1.59 19.15
N PHE A 42 -11.07 -1.63 17.81
CA PHE A 42 -10.89 -2.86 17.05
C PHE A 42 -9.49 -2.98 16.47
N GLY A 43 -8.80 -4.08 16.78
CA GLY A 43 -7.47 -4.37 16.24
C GLY A 43 -6.47 -3.26 16.53
N VAL A 44 -5.82 -2.72 15.49
CA VAL A 44 -4.87 -1.58 15.60
C VAL A 44 -5.56 -0.21 15.62
N GLY A 45 -6.88 -0.17 15.78
CA GLY A 45 -7.67 1.06 15.83
C GLY A 45 -8.16 1.56 14.47
N THR A 46 -7.95 0.80 13.41
CA THR A 46 -8.56 1.06 12.10
C THR A 46 -8.98 -0.28 11.50
N PRO A 47 -10.29 -0.51 11.22
CA PRO A 47 -10.76 -1.82 10.73
C PRO A 47 -10.06 -2.31 9.47
N ASN A 48 -9.71 -1.42 8.55
CA ASN A 48 -8.89 -1.75 7.40
C ASN A 48 -7.86 -0.65 7.12
N GLY A 49 -6.71 -0.75 7.76
CA GLY A 49 -5.67 0.28 7.75
C GLY A 49 -4.86 0.38 6.47
N SER A 50 -5.04 -0.50 5.48
CA SER A 50 -4.34 -0.38 4.19
C SER A 50 -5.07 0.51 3.18
N LEU A 51 -6.40 0.64 3.29
CA LEU A 51 -7.24 1.24 2.24
C LEU A 51 -7.00 2.73 2.00
N TRP A 52 -6.32 3.44 2.91
CA TRP A 52 -5.99 4.85 2.70
C TRP A 52 -5.07 5.07 1.50
N THR A 53 -4.33 4.04 1.03
CA THR A 53 -3.47 4.18 -0.15
C THR A 53 -4.27 4.21 -1.46
N ILE A 54 -5.49 3.64 -1.51
CA ILE A 54 -6.30 3.64 -2.74
C ILE A 54 -6.60 5.07 -3.24
N PRO A 55 -7.08 6.02 -2.39
CA PRO A 55 -7.23 7.41 -2.80
C PRO A 55 -5.94 8.02 -3.38
N VAL A 56 -4.80 7.83 -2.71
CA VAL A 56 -3.48 8.29 -3.16
C VAL A 56 -3.13 7.68 -4.53
N GLU A 57 -3.39 6.39 -4.71
CA GLU A 57 -3.13 5.68 -5.97
C GLU A 57 -4.00 6.21 -7.11
N LEU A 58 -5.28 6.51 -6.85
CA LEU A 58 -6.17 7.14 -7.83
C LEU A 58 -5.69 8.54 -8.21
N GLU A 59 -5.14 9.30 -7.27
CA GLU A 59 -4.52 10.60 -7.56
C GLU A 59 -3.33 10.47 -8.52
N PHE A 60 -2.51 9.40 -8.45
CA PHE A 60 -1.45 9.16 -9.45
C PHE A 60 -2.03 9.11 -10.87
N TYR A 61 -3.16 8.43 -11.08
CA TYR A 61 -3.76 8.29 -12.41
C TYR A 61 -4.41 9.57 -12.93
N ILE A 62 -4.85 10.47 -12.05
CA ILE A 62 -5.50 11.73 -12.43
C ILE A 62 -4.47 12.85 -12.60
N LEU A 63 -3.59 13.04 -11.63
CA LEU A 63 -2.68 14.19 -11.57
C LEU A 63 -1.43 14.00 -12.42
N LEU A 64 -0.92 12.76 -12.56
CA LEU A 64 0.26 12.53 -13.38
C LEU A 64 0.04 12.94 -14.84
N PRO A 65 -1.04 12.53 -15.54
CA PRO A 65 -1.31 13.03 -16.90
C PRO A 65 -1.31 14.56 -16.97
N VAL A 66 -1.93 15.22 -15.99
CA VAL A 66 -2.03 16.69 -15.92
C VAL A 66 -0.63 17.33 -15.84
N PHE A 67 0.25 16.86 -14.95
CA PHE A 67 1.64 17.36 -14.89
C PHE A 67 2.39 17.18 -16.21
N PHE A 68 2.16 16.07 -16.90
CA PHE A 68 2.85 15.76 -18.15
C PHE A 68 2.34 16.60 -19.33
N LEU A 69 1.06 16.98 -19.32
CA LEU A 69 0.44 17.87 -20.30
C LEU A 69 0.97 19.30 -20.25
N PHE A 70 1.34 19.82 -19.06
CA PHE A 70 1.82 21.20 -18.92
C PHE A 70 3.30 21.40 -19.26
N LEU A 71 4.10 20.34 -19.29
CA LEU A 71 5.55 20.42 -19.50
C LEU A 71 5.99 19.86 -20.87
N LYS A 72 5.22 20.08 -21.95
CA LYS A 72 5.39 19.36 -23.23
C LYS A 72 6.81 19.41 -23.83
N HIS A 73 7.57 20.48 -23.58
CA HIS A 73 8.90 20.69 -24.15
C HIS A 73 10.06 20.07 -23.34
N ILE A 74 9.78 19.54 -22.15
CA ILE A 74 10.80 18.88 -21.29
C ILE A 74 10.82 17.39 -21.59
N SER A 75 12.01 16.78 -21.62
CA SER A 75 12.12 15.33 -21.81
C SER A 75 11.44 14.56 -20.68
N ILE A 76 10.83 13.41 -21.02
CA ILE A 76 10.15 12.50 -20.09
C ILE A 76 11.03 12.16 -18.87
N LYS A 77 12.32 11.88 -19.08
CA LYS A 77 13.25 11.53 -18.00
C LYS A 77 13.49 12.69 -17.03
N VAL A 78 13.67 13.91 -17.54
CA VAL A 78 13.88 15.09 -16.70
C VAL A 78 12.65 15.36 -15.85
N LYS A 79 11.43 15.22 -16.40
CA LYS A 79 10.19 15.35 -15.61
C LYS A 79 10.12 14.33 -14.48
N PHE A 80 10.40 13.06 -14.77
CA PHE A 80 10.39 12.01 -13.76
C PHE A 80 11.40 12.28 -12.64
N ILE A 81 12.64 12.67 -12.98
CA ILE A 81 13.68 13.00 -11.99
C ILE A 81 13.27 14.23 -11.16
N ALA A 82 12.79 15.29 -11.81
CA ALA A 82 12.40 16.51 -11.10
C ALA A 82 11.24 16.25 -10.13
N LEU A 83 10.19 15.55 -10.57
CA LEU A 83 9.05 15.20 -9.71
C LEU A 83 9.43 14.20 -8.62
N PHE A 84 10.36 13.28 -8.89
CA PHE A 84 10.88 12.35 -7.89
C PHE A 84 11.59 13.12 -6.77
N LEU A 85 12.52 14.01 -7.13
CA LEU A 85 13.25 14.83 -6.16
C LEU A 85 12.31 15.76 -5.39
N PHE A 86 11.35 16.37 -6.07
CA PHE A 86 10.32 17.20 -5.44
C PHE A 86 9.51 16.39 -4.41
N SER A 87 9.00 15.23 -4.78
CA SER A 87 8.18 14.40 -3.89
C SER A 87 8.96 13.86 -2.69
N ALA A 88 10.20 13.38 -2.90
CA ALA A 88 11.05 12.92 -1.81
C ALA A 88 11.41 14.07 -0.86
N MET A 89 11.75 15.24 -1.40
CA MET A 89 12.02 16.44 -0.58
C MET A 89 10.76 16.91 0.16
N PHE A 90 9.60 16.90 -0.50
CA PHE A 90 8.33 17.26 0.11
C PHE A 90 8.01 16.35 1.30
N ASN A 91 8.16 15.03 1.14
CA ASN A 91 7.96 14.08 2.23
C ASN A 91 8.93 14.33 3.40
N PHE A 92 10.21 14.52 3.10
CA PHE A 92 11.22 14.81 4.13
C PHE A 92 10.90 16.09 4.91
N LEU A 93 10.56 17.18 4.21
CA LEU A 93 10.20 18.45 4.84
C LEU A 93 8.91 18.36 5.65
N TRP A 94 7.90 17.67 5.13
CA TRP A 94 6.65 17.44 5.85
C TRP A 94 6.86 16.63 7.12
N THR A 95 7.61 15.52 7.02
CA THR A 95 7.94 14.66 8.17
C THR A 95 8.70 15.45 9.23
N SER A 96 9.69 16.24 8.82
CA SER A 96 10.49 17.07 9.76
C SER A 96 9.69 18.18 10.43
N ALA A 97 8.63 18.69 9.77
CA ALA A 97 7.80 19.77 10.29
C ALA A 97 6.60 19.27 11.11
N CYS A 98 6.25 17.98 11.00
CA CYS A 98 5.09 17.42 11.66
C CYS A 98 5.44 17.00 13.10
N GLU A 99 5.16 17.88 14.07
CA GLU A 99 5.45 17.59 15.48
C GLU A 99 4.35 16.77 16.19
N SER A 100 3.18 16.52 15.58
CA SER A 100 2.11 15.75 16.27
C SER A 100 1.00 15.10 15.42
N GLY A 101 0.91 15.29 14.09
CA GLY A 101 -0.09 14.60 13.26
C GLY A 101 -1.58 14.89 13.60
N GLU A 102 -1.85 15.86 14.48
CA GLU A 102 -3.21 16.16 14.93
C GLU A 102 -3.93 17.14 14.00
N SER A 103 -3.18 17.95 13.25
CA SER A 103 -3.74 18.96 12.34
C SER A 103 -4.54 18.32 11.21
N ILE A 104 -5.64 18.97 10.82
CA ILE A 104 -6.41 18.59 9.63
C ILE A 104 -5.53 18.66 8.38
N LEU A 105 -4.62 19.64 8.31
CA LEU A 105 -3.69 19.77 7.18
C LEU A 105 -2.75 18.57 7.09
N ASP A 106 -2.24 18.07 8.22
CA ASP A 106 -1.35 16.90 8.21
C ASP A 106 -2.06 15.65 7.70
N LYS A 107 -3.30 15.44 8.14
CA LYS A 107 -4.14 14.33 7.65
C LYS A 107 -4.47 14.45 6.17
N LEU A 108 -4.66 15.67 5.66
CA LEU A 108 -4.88 15.92 4.23
C LEU A 108 -3.61 15.69 3.41
N ILE A 109 -2.44 16.06 3.93
CA ILE A 109 -1.16 15.80 3.28
C ILE A 109 -0.87 14.29 3.26
N GLU A 110 -1.13 13.60 4.37
CA GLU A 110 -0.93 12.15 4.52
C GLU A 110 -1.71 11.35 3.47
N ILE A 111 -2.90 11.82 3.07
CA ILE A 111 -3.72 11.16 2.02
C ILE A 111 -3.51 11.76 0.63
N SER A 112 -2.56 12.67 0.45
CA SER A 112 -2.26 13.30 -0.84
C SER A 112 -1.18 12.55 -1.62
N ILE A 113 -1.14 12.78 -2.93
CA ILE A 113 -0.12 12.23 -3.83
C ILE A 113 1.33 12.64 -3.48
N PHE A 114 1.53 13.84 -2.94
CA PHE A 114 2.84 14.50 -2.95
C PHE A 114 3.92 13.79 -2.13
N PRO A 115 3.63 13.25 -0.93
CA PRO A 115 4.64 12.56 -0.14
C PRO A 115 5.09 11.23 -0.75
N TYR A 116 4.29 10.59 -1.62
CA TYR A 116 4.54 9.21 -2.05
C TYR A 116 4.86 9.06 -3.53
N LEU A 117 4.67 10.11 -4.33
CA LEU A 117 4.87 10.11 -5.78
C LEU A 117 6.28 9.64 -6.19
N TYR A 118 7.31 9.90 -5.37
CA TYR A 118 8.67 9.44 -5.62
C TYR A 118 8.75 7.91 -5.82
N ALA A 119 7.97 7.12 -5.08
CA ALA A 119 8.00 5.66 -5.17
C ALA A 119 7.47 5.18 -6.53
N PHE A 120 6.35 5.76 -6.98
CA PHE A 120 5.78 5.49 -8.31
C PHE A 120 6.76 5.89 -9.43
N LEU A 121 7.32 7.10 -9.32
CA LEU A 121 8.26 7.62 -10.31
C LEU A 121 9.57 6.83 -10.36
N PHE A 122 10.03 6.28 -9.23
CA PHE A 122 11.19 5.40 -9.20
C PHE A 122 10.97 4.15 -10.05
N GLY A 123 9.83 3.47 -9.89
CA GLY A 123 9.47 2.34 -10.75
C GLY A 123 9.39 2.74 -12.24
N GLY A 124 8.80 3.89 -12.54
CA GLY A 124 8.75 4.39 -13.92
C GLY A 124 10.13 4.77 -14.49
N LEU A 125 11.03 5.33 -13.68
CA LEU A 125 12.42 5.58 -14.07
C LEU A 125 13.17 4.28 -14.37
N MET A 126 12.95 3.24 -13.57
CA MET A 126 13.48 1.91 -13.85
C MET A 126 12.97 1.38 -15.19
N PHE A 127 11.67 1.51 -15.45
CA PHE A 127 11.07 1.11 -16.73
C PHE A 127 11.65 1.87 -17.93
N LEU A 128 11.76 3.20 -17.85
CA LEU A 128 12.34 4.05 -18.92
C LEU A 128 13.81 3.72 -19.22
N ASN A 129 14.51 3.07 -18.29
CA ASN A 129 15.90 2.65 -18.44
C ASN A 129 16.06 1.13 -18.44
N TRP A 130 14.97 0.37 -18.60
CA TRP A 130 14.95 -1.09 -18.40
C TRP A 130 15.99 -1.81 -19.25
N SER A 131 16.14 -1.41 -20.52
CA SER A 131 17.13 -1.99 -21.44
C SER A 131 18.57 -1.92 -20.91
N LYS A 132 18.89 -0.93 -20.08
CA LYS A 132 20.21 -0.72 -19.48
C LYS A 132 20.38 -1.37 -18.12
N ILE A 133 19.30 -1.56 -17.36
CA ILE A 133 19.38 -2.03 -15.95
C ILE A 133 18.93 -3.47 -15.75
N LYS A 134 18.19 -4.06 -16.70
CA LYS A 134 17.59 -5.39 -16.55
C LYS A 134 18.59 -6.49 -16.19
N TRP A 135 19.81 -6.43 -16.75
CA TRP A 135 20.87 -7.42 -16.48
C TRP A 135 21.31 -7.45 -15.00
N PHE A 136 21.09 -6.36 -14.27
CA PHE A 136 21.42 -6.20 -12.86
C PHE A 136 20.26 -6.61 -11.93
N ILE A 137 19.05 -6.77 -12.47
CA ILE A 137 17.82 -6.96 -11.70
C ILE A 137 17.21 -8.35 -11.92
N GLU A 138 17.12 -8.79 -13.19
CA GLU A 138 16.49 -10.06 -13.57
C GLU A 138 17.25 -11.27 -13.00
N GLY A 139 16.55 -12.17 -12.32
CA GLY A 139 17.16 -13.38 -11.72
C GLY A 139 18.04 -13.11 -10.50
N LYS A 140 18.06 -11.89 -9.95
CA LYS A 140 18.96 -11.47 -8.87
C LYS A 140 18.30 -11.33 -7.49
N ILE A 141 17.13 -11.94 -7.26
CA ILE A 141 16.38 -11.80 -6.00
C ILE A 141 17.23 -12.08 -4.76
N CYS A 142 18.06 -13.13 -4.75
CA CYS A 142 18.90 -13.46 -3.59
C CYS A 142 19.94 -12.38 -3.29
N TYR A 143 20.53 -11.76 -4.33
CA TYR A 143 21.50 -10.67 -4.15
C TYR A 143 20.83 -9.43 -3.59
N TRP A 144 19.69 -9.04 -4.15
CA TRP A 144 18.94 -7.88 -3.68
C TRP A 144 18.35 -8.08 -2.30
N PHE A 145 17.91 -9.30 -1.97
CA PHE A 145 17.42 -9.64 -0.65
C PHE A 145 18.53 -9.51 0.39
N LEU A 146 19.74 -10.00 0.08
CA LEU A 146 20.91 -9.84 0.94
C LEU A 146 21.30 -8.37 1.07
N ILE A 147 21.39 -7.62 -0.04
CA ILE A 147 21.73 -6.18 -0.01
C ILE A 147 20.74 -5.40 0.85
N TYR A 148 19.45 -5.62 0.64
CA TYR A 148 18.39 -4.97 1.41
C TYR A 148 18.48 -5.33 2.90
N GLY A 149 18.61 -6.62 3.23
CA GLY A 149 18.72 -7.08 4.61
C GLY A 149 19.97 -6.55 5.34
N LEU A 150 21.13 -6.58 4.67
CA LEU A 150 22.36 -6.00 5.21
C LEU A 150 22.24 -4.49 5.39
N TYR A 151 21.62 -3.80 4.43
CA TYR A 151 21.38 -2.37 4.53
C TYR A 151 20.50 -2.04 5.74
N CYS A 152 19.35 -2.68 5.88
CA CYS A 152 18.46 -2.48 7.03
C CYS A 152 19.15 -2.79 8.36
N TYR A 153 19.97 -3.85 8.42
CA TYR A 153 20.71 -4.22 9.63
C TYR A 153 21.80 -3.22 10.01
N PHE A 154 22.63 -2.78 9.05
CA PHE A 154 23.76 -1.89 9.33
C PHE A 154 23.40 -0.42 9.43
N ALA A 155 22.40 0.02 8.66
CA ALA A 155 21.91 1.40 8.71
C ALA A 155 20.87 1.63 9.80
N ASP A 156 20.42 0.57 10.50
CA ASP A 156 19.29 0.58 11.44
C ASP A 156 18.05 1.28 10.85
N ALA A 157 17.83 1.05 9.56
CA ALA A 157 16.85 1.77 8.75
C ALA A 157 15.82 0.80 8.16
N LEU A 158 14.55 1.09 8.41
CA LEU A 158 13.43 0.33 7.86
C LEU A 158 12.68 1.15 6.81
N PRO A 159 12.05 0.51 5.82
CA PRO A 159 11.19 1.23 4.89
C PRO A 159 9.98 1.81 5.64
N GLY A 160 9.51 2.97 5.19
CA GLY A 160 8.45 3.70 5.87
C GLY A 160 7.74 4.70 4.95
N TYR A 161 6.56 5.15 5.37
CA TYR A 161 5.78 6.18 4.67
C TYR A 161 6.37 7.58 4.88
N HIS A 162 6.98 7.81 6.04
CA HIS A 162 7.66 9.04 6.42
C HIS A 162 9.15 8.90 6.15
N LEU A 163 9.74 9.88 5.47
CA LEU A 163 11.17 9.96 5.25
C LEU A 163 11.80 10.75 6.39
N ASP A 164 12.07 10.07 7.50
CA ASP A 164 12.75 10.68 8.66
C ASP A 164 14.15 11.17 8.30
N ASP A 165 14.83 10.44 7.39
CA ASP A 165 16.14 10.78 6.85
C ASP A 165 16.39 10.14 5.47
N TRP A 166 17.61 10.35 4.94
CA TRP A 166 18.05 9.75 3.69
C TRP A 166 18.15 8.21 3.75
N THR A 167 18.29 7.62 4.95
CA THR A 167 18.41 6.17 5.10
C THR A 167 17.07 5.48 4.86
N THR A 168 15.98 6.09 5.32
CA THR A 168 14.62 5.60 5.06
C THR A 168 14.29 5.65 3.57
N LEU A 169 14.68 6.73 2.89
CA LEU A 169 14.52 6.83 1.43
C LEU A 169 15.28 5.68 0.73
N LEU A 170 16.53 5.43 1.10
CA LEU A 170 17.32 4.36 0.50
C LEU A 170 16.75 2.97 0.81
N ALA A 171 16.22 2.74 2.02
CA ALA A 171 15.51 1.51 2.37
C ALA A 171 14.29 1.29 1.46
N ASN A 172 13.50 2.33 1.20
CA ASN A 172 12.35 2.28 0.29
C ASN A 172 12.76 1.99 -1.16
N LEU A 173 13.82 2.63 -1.65
CA LEU A 173 14.33 2.39 -3.01
C LEU A 173 14.89 0.96 -3.17
N LEU A 174 15.65 0.47 -2.20
CA LEU A 174 16.16 -0.90 -2.20
C LEU A 174 15.04 -1.94 -2.13
N LEU A 175 14.01 -1.69 -1.31
CA LEU A 175 12.81 -2.52 -1.29
C LEU A 175 12.10 -2.53 -2.65
N GLY A 176 12.01 -1.37 -3.32
CA GLY A 176 11.50 -1.27 -4.69
C GLY A 176 12.30 -2.13 -5.68
N ILE A 177 13.63 -2.05 -5.64
CA ILE A 177 14.50 -2.87 -6.51
C ILE A 177 14.32 -4.37 -6.19
N LEU A 178 14.30 -4.75 -4.91
CA LEU A 178 14.06 -6.12 -4.47
C LEU A 178 12.72 -6.64 -4.99
N THR A 179 11.66 -5.82 -4.92
CA THR A 179 10.32 -6.17 -5.40
C THR A 179 10.32 -6.44 -6.91
N ILE A 180 10.93 -5.55 -7.70
CA ILE A 180 11.07 -5.76 -9.16
C ILE A 180 11.96 -6.98 -9.44
N SER A 181 13.07 -7.15 -8.72
CA SER A 181 13.93 -8.33 -8.89
C SER A 181 13.18 -9.63 -8.58
N ALA A 182 12.34 -9.64 -7.55
CA ALA A 182 11.51 -10.79 -7.20
C ALA A 182 10.52 -11.13 -8.34
N ALA A 183 9.83 -10.12 -8.88
CA ALA A 183 8.90 -10.28 -9.99
C ALA A 183 9.57 -10.87 -11.24
N PHE A 184 10.80 -10.45 -11.56
CA PHE A 184 11.53 -10.91 -12.75
C PHE A 184 12.48 -12.10 -12.51
N SER A 185 12.63 -12.61 -11.28
CA SER A 185 13.53 -13.74 -11.00
C SER A 185 12.89 -15.10 -11.24
N LYS A 186 11.57 -15.23 -11.05
CA LYS A 186 10.84 -16.49 -11.22
C LYS A 186 9.52 -16.29 -11.96
N ILE A 187 9.60 -15.77 -13.19
CA ILE A 187 8.45 -15.50 -14.06
C ILE A 187 7.56 -16.75 -14.24
N SER A 188 8.15 -17.95 -14.23
CA SER A 188 7.43 -19.22 -14.32
C SER A 188 6.43 -19.45 -13.19
N LEU A 189 6.63 -18.87 -12.00
CA LEU A 189 5.67 -18.95 -10.90
C LEU A 189 4.34 -18.25 -11.23
N GLY A 190 4.35 -17.24 -12.10
CA GLY A 190 3.12 -16.63 -12.60
C GLY A 190 2.20 -17.64 -13.31
N LYS A 191 2.77 -18.71 -13.88
CA LYS A 191 1.98 -19.80 -14.48
C LYS A 191 1.20 -20.60 -13.44
N VAL A 192 1.68 -20.70 -12.20
CA VAL A 192 0.99 -21.44 -11.11
C VAL A 192 -0.39 -20.85 -10.84
N LEU A 193 -0.52 -19.53 -10.98
CA LEU A 193 -1.80 -18.85 -10.77
C LEU A 193 -2.77 -19.02 -11.95
N HIS A 194 -2.34 -19.54 -13.10
CA HIS A 194 -3.15 -19.72 -14.31
C HIS A 194 -3.96 -18.45 -14.72
N GLY A 195 -3.37 -17.27 -14.52
CA GLY A 195 -4.03 -15.99 -14.81
C GLY A 195 -5.10 -15.58 -13.78
N ASN A 196 -5.22 -16.29 -12.65
CA ASN A 196 -6.01 -15.82 -11.52
C ASN A 196 -5.21 -14.76 -10.74
N ASP A 197 -5.87 -13.66 -10.39
CA ASP A 197 -5.23 -12.56 -9.67
C ASP A 197 -5.83 -12.41 -8.26
N ILE A 198 -5.21 -13.08 -7.29
CA ILE A 198 -5.64 -12.97 -5.88
C ILE A 198 -4.98 -11.80 -5.15
N SER A 199 -4.13 -11.01 -5.82
CA SER A 199 -3.31 -9.99 -5.17
C SER A 199 -4.17 -8.89 -4.54
N TYR A 200 -5.24 -8.48 -5.24
CA TYR A 200 -6.20 -7.52 -4.74
C TYR A 200 -6.93 -8.04 -3.48
N GLY A 201 -7.40 -9.29 -3.50
CA GLY A 201 -7.96 -9.94 -2.31
C GLY A 201 -6.99 -9.96 -1.13
N ILE A 202 -5.72 -10.31 -1.35
CA ILE A 202 -4.69 -10.26 -0.29
C ILE A 202 -4.59 -8.84 0.29
N TYR A 203 -4.49 -7.82 -0.59
CA TYR A 203 -4.42 -6.43 -0.19
C TYR A 203 -5.65 -5.95 0.61
N ILE A 204 -6.86 -6.39 0.28
CA ILE A 204 -8.08 -6.01 1.01
C ILE A 204 -8.19 -6.75 2.35
N TYR A 205 -7.92 -8.07 2.38
CA TYR A 205 -8.24 -8.91 3.53
C TYR A 205 -7.13 -9.03 4.56
N HIS A 206 -5.86 -8.78 4.22
CA HIS A 206 -4.75 -8.99 5.17
C HIS A 206 -4.92 -8.17 6.46
N MET A 207 -5.29 -6.89 6.37
CA MET A 207 -5.49 -6.06 7.57
C MET A 207 -6.70 -6.50 8.39
N LEU A 208 -7.75 -7.05 7.77
CA LEU A 208 -8.88 -7.61 8.51
C LEU A 208 -8.44 -8.83 9.34
N VAL A 209 -7.64 -9.72 8.75
CA VAL A 209 -7.09 -10.89 9.44
C VAL A 209 -6.14 -10.46 10.56
N ILE A 210 -5.21 -9.53 10.28
CA ILE A 210 -4.29 -8.99 11.28
C ILE A 210 -5.05 -8.36 12.43
N ASN A 211 -6.08 -7.55 12.17
CA ASN A 211 -6.89 -6.93 13.22
C ASN A 211 -7.64 -7.96 14.08
N VAL A 212 -8.13 -9.05 13.49
CA VAL A 212 -8.72 -10.16 14.26
C VAL A 212 -7.68 -10.80 15.18
N PHE A 213 -6.46 -11.03 14.68
CA PHE A 213 -5.38 -11.59 15.49
C PHE A 213 -4.98 -10.66 16.63
N VAL A 214 -4.82 -9.37 16.35
CA VAL A 214 -4.54 -8.34 17.36
C VAL A 214 -5.66 -8.30 18.42
N GLN A 215 -6.93 -8.30 17.99
CA GLN A 215 -8.10 -8.31 18.88
C GLN A 215 -8.12 -9.54 19.80
N MET A 216 -7.70 -10.70 19.28
CA MET A 216 -7.59 -11.96 20.01
C MET A 216 -6.28 -12.08 20.81
N LYS A 217 -5.41 -11.06 20.77
CA LYS A 217 -4.07 -11.05 21.40
C LYS A 217 -3.11 -12.11 20.83
N PHE A 218 -3.32 -12.54 19.59
CA PHE A 218 -2.41 -13.42 18.84
C PHE A 218 -1.30 -12.61 18.18
N VAL A 219 -0.41 -12.05 18.99
CA VAL A 219 0.70 -11.20 18.57
C VAL A 219 2.03 -11.69 19.16
N GLY A 220 3.15 -11.24 18.58
CA GLY A 220 4.49 -11.54 19.12
C GLY A 220 5.04 -12.95 18.84
N ASN A 221 4.40 -13.73 17.96
CA ASN A 221 4.88 -15.05 17.56
C ASN A 221 4.86 -15.23 16.04
N ILE A 222 5.93 -15.80 15.48
CA ILE A 222 6.05 -16.09 14.05
C ILE A 222 4.97 -17.06 13.55
N SER A 223 4.50 -17.99 14.40
CA SER A 223 3.43 -18.92 14.05
C SER A 223 2.12 -18.18 13.76
N TYR A 224 1.82 -17.14 14.53
CA TYR A 224 0.65 -16.29 14.31
C TYR A 224 0.76 -15.50 13.01
N LEU A 225 1.96 -14.99 12.68
CA LEU A 225 2.19 -14.34 11.39
C LEU A 225 1.95 -15.31 10.22
N LEU A 226 2.52 -16.51 10.29
CA LEU A 226 2.34 -17.55 9.26
C LEU A 226 0.85 -17.94 9.13
N MET A 227 0.15 -18.10 10.24
CA MET A 227 -1.28 -18.40 10.25
C MET A 227 -2.10 -17.26 9.63
N ALA A 228 -1.80 -16.01 9.97
CA ALA A 228 -2.47 -14.85 9.39
C ALA A 228 -2.26 -14.77 7.87
N LEU A 229 -1.03 -15.04 7.38
CA LEU A 229 -0.72 -15.10 5.95
C LEU A 229 -1.51 -16.20 5.23
N ILE A 230 -1.53 -17.42 5.77
CA ILE A 230 -2.27 -18.55 5.19
C ILE A 230 -3.77 -18.23 5.13
N ILE A 231 -4.34 -17.75 6.23
CA ILE A 231 -5.77 -17.39 6.30
C ILE A 231 -6.09 -16.29 5.28
N THR A 232 -5.23 -15.26 5.19
CA THR A 232 -5.39 -14.18 4.21
C THR A 232 -5.42 -14.72 2.78
N VAL A 233 -4.47 -15.58 2.42
CA VAL A 233 -4.42 -16.20 1.09
C VAL A 233 -5.66 -17.04 0.82
N CYS A 234 -6.12 -17.85 1.80
CA CYS A 234 -7.35 -18.63 1.67
C CYS A 234 -8.58 -17.73 1.43
N ILE A 235 -8.75 -16.66 2.21
CA ILE A 235 -9.86 -15.71 2.05
C ILE A 235 -9.76 -15.00 0.69
N ALA A 236 -8.56 -14.59 0.27
CA ALA A 236 -8.34 -13.96 -1.03
C ALA A 236 -8.71 -14.89 -2.20
N ILE A 237 -8.36 -16.18 -2.12
CA ILE A 237 -8.76 -17.19 -3.12
C ILE A 237 -10.29 -17.34 -3.16
N ILE A 238 -10.94 -17.43 -2.00
CA ILE A 238 -12.41 -17.51 -1.91
C ILE A 238 -13.04 -16.26 -2.54
N SER A 239 -12.57 -15.06 -2.18
CA SER A 239 -13.03 -13.80 -2.76
C SER A 239 -12.86 -13.78 -4.28
N TRP A 240 -11.70 -14.19 -4.77
CA TRP A 240 -11.44 -14.25 -6.21
C TRP A 240 -12.44 -15.14 -6.95
N VAL A 241 -12.65 -16.37 -6.48
CA VAL A 241 -13.52 -17.36 -7.13
C VAL A 241 -14.99 -16.93 -7.10
N PHE A 242 -15.46 -16.42 -5.95
CA PHE A 242 -16.89 -16.18 -5.75
C PHE A 242 -17.34 -14.76 -6.10
N ILE A 243 -16.44 -13.78 -6.02
CA ILE A 243 -16.76 -12.35 -6.15
C ILE A 243 -16.00 -11.74 -7.34
N GLU A 244 -14.67 -11.62 -7.24
CA GLU A 244 -13.89 -10.76 -8.14
C GLU A 244 -13.89 -11.27 -9.57
N LYS A 245 -13.62 -12.57 -9.79
CA LYS A 245 -13.63 -13.18 -11.14
C LYS A 245 -14.99 -13.04 -11.82
N LYS A 246 -16.08 -13.17 -11.05
CA LYS A 246 -17.45 -13.02 -11.60
C LYS A 246 -17.73 -11.57 -11.95
N ALA A 247 -17.41 -10.62 -11.07
CA ALA A 247 -17.58 -9.20 -11.32
C ALA A 247 -16.79 -8.75 -12.57
N LEU A 248 -15.52 -9.17 -12.68
CA LEU A 248 -14.69 -8.85 -13.84
C LEU A 248 -15.22 -9.44 -15.15
N SER A 249 -15.84 -10.62 -15.11
CA SER A 249 -16.45 -11.22 -16.31
C SER A 249 -17.63 -10.41 -16.88
N LEU A 250 -18.23 -9.52 -16.08
CA LEU A 250 -19.32 -8.64 -16.51
C LEU A 250 -18.81 -7.43 -17.32
N LYS A 251 -17.53 -7.05 -17.21
CA LYS A 251 -16.94 -5.93 -17.95
C LYS A 251 -17.08 -6.07 -19.47
N TYR A 252 -17.11 -7.31 -19.97
CA TYR A 252 -17.20 -7.61 -21.40
C TYR A 252 -18.64 -7.89 -21.87
N LYS A 253 -19.63 -7.78 -20.98
CA LYS A 253 -21.04 -8.02 -21.27
C LYS A 253 -21.91 -6.75 -21.24
N LEU A 254 -21.35 -5.65 -20.75
CA LEU A 254 -21.93 -4.30 -20.76
C LEU A 254 -21.28 -3.49 -21.88
#